data_AF-A0A6G0UBX6-F1
#
_entry.id   AF-A0A6G0UBX6-F1
#
_cell.length_a   1.000
_cell.length_b   1.000
_cell.length_c   1.000
_cell.angle_alpha   90.00
_cell.angle_beta   90.00
_cell.angle_gamma   90.00
#
_symmetry.space_group_name_H-M   'P 1'
#
loop_
_entity.id
_entity.type
_entity.pdbx_description
1 polymer ?
#
loop_
_entity_poly.entity_id
_entity_poly.type
_entity_poly.pdbx_seq_one_letter_code
_entity_poly.pdbx_strand_id
1 'polypeptide(L)'
;MSLCKIPISSLVDLEIDPTFVDDIFIDEKRKVTIGRETHLYLPRNYFEKLCQREGIQVKFNLNIGFDKFINAPMSHGIDHILDYLIKKAEQVGEKDLKKVIQGADIVCARGCLLKLAHSPYKHKESWKFGVEKFNDVLFIRQLDTEEEKRAAEKPKNPGSTKYIYWGHKFKSCVFTENGKASLLQILI
;
A
#
# COMPACT_ATOMS: atom_id res chain seq x y z
N MET A 1 -22.69 19.69 -20.48
CA MET A 1 -21.75 19.61 -19.34
C MET A 1 -20.42 20.18 -19.79
N SER A 2 -20.03 21.34 -19.28
CA SER A 2 -18.77 21.99 -19.62
C SER A 2 -17.63 21.25 -18.92
N LEU A 3 -16.74 20.60 -19.68
CA LEU A 3 -15.49 20.07 -19.15
C LEU A 3 -14.59 21.26 -18.84
N CYS A 4 -14.37 21.53 -17.55
CA CYS A 4 -13.42 22.54 -17.10
C CYS A 4 -12.03 22.14 -17.59
N LYS A 5 -11.56 22.76 -18.67
CA LYS A 5 -10.20 22.59 -19.20
C LYS A 5 -9.26 23.40 -18.31
N ILE A 6 -8.76 22.78 -17.25
CA ILE A 6 -7.63 23.36 -16.51
C ILE A 6 -6.40 23.22 -17.43
N PRO A 7 -5.74 24.32 -17.81
CA PRO A 7 -4.52 24.26 -18.61
C PRO A 7 -3.45 23.47 -17.85
N ILE A 8 -2.78 22.52 -18.51
CA ILE A 8 -1.71 21.72 -17.89
C ILE A 8 -0.59 22.61 -17.35
N SER A 9 -0.36 23.78 -17.98
CA SER A 9 0.60 24.78 -17.51
C SER A 9 0.31 25.30 -16.09
N SER A 10 -0.96 25.31 -15.66
CA SER A 10 -1.36 25.73 -14.31
C SER A 10 -1.04 24.71 -13.21
N LEU A 11 -0.71 23.46 -13.58
CA LEU A 11 -0.39 22.37 -12.65
C LEU A 11 1.12 22.24 -12.39
N VAL A 12 1.95 22.87 -13.22
CA VAL A 12 3.42 22.76 -13.15
C VAL A 12 4.00 23.51 -11.95
N ASP A 13 3.27 24.49 -11.40
CA ASP A 13 3.74 25.36 -10.32
C ASP A 13 3.29 24.93 -8.91
N LEU A 14 2.61 23.79 -8.77
CA LEU A 14 2.19 23.22 -7.48
C LEU A 14 3.15 22.10 -7.07
N GLU A 15 4.37 22.48 -6.72
CA GLU A 15 5.32 21.57 -6.07
C GLU A 15 4.88 21.38 -4.62
N ILE A 16 3.90 20.48 -4.41
CA ILE A 16 3.45 20.09 -3.08
C ILE A 16 4.33 18.95 -2.60
N ASP A 17 5.24 19.26 -1.68
CA ASP A 17 6.00 18.23 -0.99
C ASP A 17 5.07 17.40 -0.10
N PRO A 18 5.11 16.06 -0.20
CA PRO A 18 4.27 15.20 0.63
C PRO A 18 4.72 15.30 2.09
N THR A 19 3.87 15.89 2.93
CA THR A 19 4.09 15.91 4.38
C THR A 19 3.71 14.57 5.00
N PHE A 20 4.66 13.95 5.70
CA PHE A 20 4.38 12.78 6.51
C PHE A 20 3.48 13.15 7.71
N VAL A 21 2.37 12.43 7.87
CA VAL A 21 1.40 12.67 8.96
C VAL A 21 1.60 11.68 10.10
N ASP A 22 1.55 10.38 9.79
CA ASP A 22 1.59 9.31 10.80
C ASP A 22 1.84 7.95 10.14
N ASP A 23 2.13 6.95 10.98
CA ASP A 23 2.22 5.55 10.58
C ASP A 23 1.12 4.70 11.25
N ILE A 24 0.64 3.71 10.50
CA ILE A 24 -0.30 2.71 11.02
C ILE A 24 0.26 1.31 10.82
N PHE A 25 0.05 0.47 11.82
CA PHE A 25 0.34 -0.96 11.76
C PHE A 25 -0.97 -1.74 11.64
N ILE A 26 -1.00 -2.75 10.78
CA ILE A 26 -2.12 -3.67 10.62
C ILE A 26 -1.62 -5.06 10.96
N ASP A 27 -2.13 -5.63 12.05
CA ASP A 27 -1.71 -6.95 12.52
C ASP A 27 -2.30 -8.10 11.68
N GLU A 28 -1.93 -9.33 12.03
CA GLU A 28 -2.44 -10.56 11.39
C GLU A 28 -3.97 -10.73 11.51
N LYS A 29 -4.58 -10.09 12.52
CA LYS A 29 -6.04 -10.06 12.75
C LYS A 29 -6.70 -8.86 12.06
N ARG A 30 -5.96 -8.11 11.25
CA ARG A 30 -6.37 -6.86 10.59
C ARG A 30 -6.77 -5.73 11.54
N LYS A 31 -6.28 -5.75 12.77
CA LYS A 31 -6.50 -4.65 13.71
C LYS A 31 -5.50 -3.53 13.43
N VAL A 32 -6.01 -2.32 13.27
CA VAL A 32 -5.19 -1.11 13.12
C VAL A 32 -4.64 -0.66 14.47
N THR A 33 -3.33 -0.43 14.56
CA THR A 33 -2.66 0.22 15.69
C THR A 33 -1.96 1.47 15.20
N ILE A 34 -2.04 2.57 15.96
CA ILE A 34 -1.35 3.83 15.63
C ILE A 34 0.11 3.71 16.07
N GLY A 35 1.03 4.09 15.20
CA GLY A 35 2.46 4.06 15.46
C GLY A 35 3.19 2.87 14.84
N ARG A 36 4.42 2.67 15.30
CA ARG A 36 5.42 1.80 14.66
C ARG A 36 5.71 0.57 15.51
N GLU A 37 4.93 -0.50 15.38
CA GLU A 37 5.22 -1.75 16.10
C GLU A 37 6.27 -2.63 15.38
N THR A 38 6.22 -2.73 14.05
CA THR A 38 7.16 -3.57 13.28
C THR A 38 7.58 -2.91 11.97
N HIS A 39 8.58 -2.03 12.04
CA HIS A 39 9.23 -1.58 10.81
C HIS A 39 10.14 -2.69 10.29
N LEU A 40 9.89 -3.08 9.05
CA LEU A 40 10.82 -3.85 8.25
C LEU A 40 11.90 -2.90 7.74
N TYR A 41 13.12 -3.10 8.20
CA TYR A 41 14.25 -2.28 7.79
C TYR A 41 14.99 -2.94 6.63
N LEU A 42 15.33 -2.14 5.62
CA LEU A 42 16.40 -2.48 4.70
C LEU A 42 17.73 -2.20 5.41
N PRO A 43 18.58 -3.20 5.67
CA PRO A 43 19.87 -2.95 6.29
C PRO A 43 20.67 -2.04 5.36
N ARG A 44 21.14 -0.89 5.86
CA ARG A 44 21.80 0.19 5.08
C ARG A 44 22.89 -0.32 4.13
N ASN A 45 23.62 -1.36 4.54
CA ASN A 45 24.75 -1.90 3.79
C ASN A 45 24.43 -3.26 3.16
N TYR A 46 23.16 -3.68 3.08
CA TYR A 46 22.77 -4.98 2.54
C TYR A 46 23.17 -5.09 1.07
N PHE A 47 22.69 -4.15 0.24
CA PHE A 47 23.02 -4.15 -1.19
C PHE A 47 24.48 -3.75 -1.44
N GLU A 48 25.04 -2.81 -0.68
CA GLU A 48 26.46 -2.44 -0.82
C GLU A 48 27.40 -3.61 -0.53
N LYS A 49 27.17 -4.38 0.55
CA LYS A 49 27.98 -5.58 0.87
C LYS A 49 27.79 -6.72 -0.15
N LEU A 50 26.61 -6.81 -0.76
CA LEU A 50 26.33 -7.79 -1.82
C LEU A 50 26.98 -7.38 -3.15
N CYS A 51 26.98 -6.09 -3.49
CA CYS A 51 27.56 -5.57 -4.73
C CYS A 51 29.10 -5.44 -4.69
N GLN A 52 29.70 -5.24 -3.51
CA GLN A 52 31.16 -5.07 -3.36
C GLN A 52 31.95 -6.38 -3.37
N ARG A 53 31.28 -7.53 -3.22
CA ARG A 53 31.94 -8.84 -3.33
C ARG A 53 31.76 -9.37 -4.74
N GLU A 54 32.79 -9.20 -5.56
CA GLU A 54 32.83 -9.83 -6.89
C GLU A 54 32.56 -11.33 -6.76
N GLY A 55 31.59 -11.83 -7.55
CA GLY A 55 31.27 -13.25 -7.61
C GLY A 55 30.20 -13.77 -6.61
N ILE A 56 29.62 -12.93 -5.74
CA ILE A 56 28.46 -13.37 -4.93
C ILE A 56 27.19 -13.32 -5.78
N GLN A 57 26.69 -14.50 -6.14
CA GLN A 57 25.38 -14.66 -6.75
C GLN A 57 24.33 -14.82 -5.64
N VAL A 58 23.47 -13.82 -5.46
CA VAL A 58 22.37 -13.89 -4.49
C VAL A 58 21.31 -14.84 -5.03
N LYS A 59 21.17 -16.02 -4.41
CA LYS A 59 20.19 -17.04 -4.78
C LYS A 59 19.04 -17.07 -3.78
N PHE A 60 18.02 -16.24 -4.00
CA PHE A 60 16.80 -16.32 -3.20
C PHE A 60 15.96 -17.53 -3.62
N ASN A 61 15.81 -18.52 -2.72
CA ASN A 61 14.83 -19.57 -2.93
C ASN A 61 13.44 -19.10 -2.49
N LEU A 62 12.71 -18.55 -3.45
CA LEU A 62 11.37 -18.01 -3.23
C LEU A 62 10.30 -19.09 -3.04
N ASN A 63 10.61 -20.38 -3.11
CA ASN A 63 9.63 -21.47 -2.93
C ASN A 63 9.51 -21.95 -1.48
N ILE A 64 10.42 -21.54 -0.58
CA ILE A 64 10.51 -22.07 0.80
C ILE A 64 9.34 -21.59 1.67
N GLY A 65 8.40 -22.51 1.93
CA GLY A 65 7.23 -22.28 2.79
C GLY A 65 5.96 -21.90 2.03
N PHE A 66 5.90 -22.15 0.71
CA PHE A 66 4.72 -21.87 -0.10
C PHE A 66 3.49 -22.67 0.35
N ASP A 67 3.70 -23.90 0.84
CA ASP A 67 2.68 -24.78 1.41
C ASP A 67 1.96 -24.16 2.62
N LYS A 68 2.64 -23.27 3.35
CA LYS A 68 2.09 -22.56 4.52
C LYS A 68 1.54 -21.17 4.17
N PHE A 69 1.56 -20.78 2.89
CA PHE A 69 1.18 -19.43 2.50
C PHE A 69 -0.34 -19.20 2.65
N ILE A 70 -0.69 -18.26 3.53
CA ILE A 70 -2.06 -17.81 3.71
C ILE A 70 -2.28 -16.58 2.83
N ASN A 71 -3.00 -16.76 1.72
CA ASN A 71 -3.39 -15.66 0.85
C ASN A 71 -4.65 -14.96 1.41
N ALA A 72 -4.45 -14.07 2.37
CA ALA A 72 -5.53 -13.27 2.92
C ALA A 72 -6.06 -12.31 1.84
N PRO A 73 -7.39 -12.16 1.67
CA PRO A 73 -7.93 -11.20 0.72
C PRO A 73 -7.45 -9.78 1.04
N MET A 74 -7.01 -9.06 0.01
CA MET A 74 -6.60 -7.67 0.16
C MET A 74 -7.86 -6.83 0.40
N SER A 75 -7.90 -6.04 1.48
CA SER A 75 -8.96 -5.03 1.61
C SER A 75 -8.67 -3.94 0.58
N HIS A 76 -9.55 -3.80 -0.42
CA HIS A 76 -9.49 -2.72 -1.41
C HIS A 76 -10.13 -1.42 -0.91
N GLY A 77 -10.62 -1.42 0.33
CA GLY A 77 -11.31 -0.31 0.95
C GLY A 77 -10.38 0.69 1.64
N ILE A 78 -10.99 1.76 2.12
CA ILE A 78 -10.36 2.76 2.98
C ILE A 78 -10.61 2.45 4.46
N ASP A 79 -11.15 1.29 4.80
CA ASP A 79 -11.61 0.93 6.16
C ASP A 79 -10.50 1.09 7.20
N HIS A 80 -9.28 0.68 6.85
CA HIS A 80 -8.11 0.84 7.71
C HIS A 80 -7.73 2.32 7.93
N ILE A 81 -7.97 3.18 6.94
CA ILE A 81 -7.80 4.63 7.06
C ILE A 81 -8.92 5.20 7.95
N LEU A 82 -10.17 4.75 7.79
CA LEU A 82 -11.28 5.18 8.64
C LEU A 82 -11.07 4.77 10.10
N ASP A 83 -10.66 3.52 10.34
CA ASP A 83 -10.30 3.01 11.67
C ASP A 83 -9.16 3.82 12.29
N TYR A 84 -8.16 4.21 11.49
CA TYR A 84 -7.10 5.11 11.92
C TYR A 84 -7.66 6.47 12.33
N LEU A 85 -8.51 7.09 11.51
CA LEU A 85 -9.07 8.41 11.78
C LEU A 85 -9.91 8.42 13.06
N ILE A 86 -10.73 7.38 13.29
CA ILE A 86 -11.52 7.23 14.51
C ILE A 86 -10.59 7.15 15.72
N LYS A 87 -9.59 6.26 15.69
CA LYS A 87 -8.62 6.12 16.78
C LYS A 87 -7.81 7.38 17.02
N LYS A 88 -7.43 8.09 15.95
CA LYS A 88 -6.67 9.34 16.05
C LYS A 88 -7.52 10.42 16.72
N ALA A 89 -8.78 10.57 16.31
CA ALA A 89 -9.74 11.49 16.91
C ALA A 89 -9.93 11.22 18.41
N GLU A 90 -10.07 9.94 18.80
CA GLU A 90 -10.16 9.52 20.20
C GLU A 90 -8.88 9.84 20.98
N GLN A 91 -7.70 9.55 20.43
CA GLN A 91 -6.41 9.79 21.08
C GLN A 91 -6.14 11.27 21.35
N VAL A 92 -6.49 12.15 20.42
CA VAL A 92 -6.24 13.59 20.55
C VAL A 92 -7.42 14.35 21.18
N GLY A 93 -8.55 13.66 21.41
CA GLY A 93 -9.77 14.27 21.94
C GLY A 93 -10.42 15.29 21.00
N GLU A 94 -10.15 15.20 19.69
CA GLU A 94 -10.66 16.15 18.69
C GLU A 94 -11.87 15.56 17.96
N LYS A 95 -12.93 16.36 17.85
CA LYS A 95 -14.19 15.98 17.18
C LYS A 95 -14.29 16.54 15.77
N ASP A 96 -13.55 17.61 15.48
CA ASP A 96 -13.50 18.20 14.16
C ASP A 96 -12.63 17.36 13.22
N LEU A 97 -13.27 16.74 12.24
CA LEU A 97 -12.62 15.93 11.22
C LEU A 97 -11.50 16.69 10.51
N LYS A 98 -11.72 17.97 10.16
CA LYS A 98 -10.72 18.76 9.41
C LYS A 98 -9.43 18.90 10.20
N LYS A 99 -9.49 19.02 11.52
CA LYS A 99 -8.28 19.06 12.35
C LYS A 99 -7.58 17.71 12.42
N VAL A 100 -8.34 16.61 12.53
CA VAL A 100 -7.77 15.24 12.55
C VAL A 100 -7.01 14.93 11.26
N ILE A 101 -7.53 15.37 10.10
CA ILE A 101 -6.90 15.18 8.79
C ILE A 101 -6.01 16.35 8.35
N GLN A 102 -5.66 17.27 9.26
CA GLN A 102 -4.78 18.40 9.00
C GLN A 102 -5.22 19.30 7.82
N GLY A 103 -6.52 19.52 7.68
CA GLY A 103 -7.11 20.41 6.69
C GLY A 103 -7.28 19.78 5.30
N ALA A 104 -6.97 18.50 5.12
CA ALA A 104 -7.17 17.82 3.84
C ALA A 104 -8.62 17.88 3.37
N ASP A 105 -8.82 18.09 2.06
CA ASP A 105 -10.16 18.09 1.46
C ASP A 105 -10.54 16.72 0.87
N ILE A 106 -9.56 15.83 0.70
CA ILE A 106 -9.73 14.49 0.11
C ILE A 106 -9.00 13.45 0.94
N VAL A 107 -9.67 12.34 1.27
CA VAL A 107 -9.12 11.17 1.93
C VAL A 107 -9.26 9.95 1.01
N CYS A 108 -8.14 9.32 0.66
CA CYS A 108 -8.15 8.12 -0.17
C CYS A 108 -6.88 7.28 0.04
N ALA A 109 -6.94 6.01 -0.36
CA ALA A 109 -5.73 5.19 -0.46
C ALA A 109 -4.88 5.64 -1.66
N ARG A 110 -3.54 5.66 -1.51
CA ARG A 110 -2.58 6.04 -2.56
C ARG A 110 -2.79 5.29 -3.89
N GLY A 111 -3.27 4.04 -3.84
CA GLY A 111 -3.61 3.26 -5.03
C GLY A 111 -4.68 3.91 -5.92
N CYS A 112 -5.62 4.67 -5.34
CA CYS A 112 -6.66 5.39 -6.10
C CYS A 112 -6.04 6.49 -6.97
N LEU A 113 -5.18 7.32 -6.38
CA LEU A 113 -4.47 8.39 -7.09
C LEU A 113 -3.56 7.82 -8.18
N LEU A 114 -2.89 6.69 -7.92
CA LEU A 114 -2.05 6.03 -8.91
C LEU A 114 -2.85 5.55 -10.13
N LYS A 115 -4.04 4.97 -9.91
CA LYS A 115 -4.92 4.55 -11.00
C LYS A 115 -5.40 5.75 -11.82
N LEU A 116 -5.74 6.86 -11.17
CA LEU A 116 -6.10 8.10 -11.86
C LEU A 116 -4.93 8.66 -12.68
N ALA A 117 -3.74 8.76 -12.09
CA ALA A 117 -2.54 9.26 -12.76
C ALA A 117 -2.12 8.40 -13.96
N HIS A 118 -2.29 7.08 -13.87
CA HIS A 118 -1.98 6.16 -14.97
C HIS A 118 -3.13 5.98 -15.97
N SER A 119 -4.33 6.49 -15.68
CA SER A 119 -5.50 6.30 -16.54
C SER A 119 -5.29 6.73 -18.00
N PRO A 120 -4.50 7.78 -18.33
CA PRO A 120 -4.25 8.14 -19.73
C PRO A 120 -3.46 7.08 -20.50
N TYR A 121 -2.67 6.25 -19.80
CA TYR A 121 -1.74 5.28 -20.39
C TYR A 121 -2.24 3.83 -20.30
N LYS A 122 -3.29 3.57 -19.51
CA LYS A 122 -3.83 2.22 -19.27
C LYS A 122 -5.19 2.02 -19.93
N HIS A 123 -5.20 1.78 -21.24
CA HIS A 123 -6.45 1.60 -22.00
C HIS A 123 -7.19 0.28 -21.76
N LYS A 124 -6.56 -0.71 -21.11
CA LYS A 124 -7.12 -2.06 -20.91
C LYS A 124 -7.62 -2.34 -19.50
N GLU A 125 -7.33 -1.46 -18.54
CA GLU A 125 -7.71 -1.65 -17.14
C GLU A 125 -8.80 -0.65 -16.80
N SER A 126 -10.03 -1.16 -16.62
CA SER A 126 -11.13 -0.35 -16.11
C SER A 126 -11.00 -0.16 -14.60
N TRP A 127 -11.54 0.94 -14.07
CA TRP A 127 -11.58 1.19 -12.64
C TRP A 127 -12.90 1.86 -12.25
N LYS A 128 -13.30 1.66 -11.00
CA LYS A 128 -14.48 2.29 -10.42
C LYS A 128 -14.12 2.85 -9.06
N PHE A 129 -14.54 4.07 -8.78
CA PHE A 129 -14.41 4.70 -7.47
C PHE A 129 -15.79 5.02 -6.90
N GLY A 130 -15.95 4.79 -5.60
CA GLY A 130 -17.02 5.38 -4.80
C GLY A 130 -16.50 6.66 -4.18
N VAL A 131 -17.27 7.74 -4.29
CA VAL A 131 -16.94 9.04 -3.68
C VAL A 131 -18.10 9.46 -2.80
N GLU A 132 -17.80 9.73 -1.53
CA GLU A 132 -18.78 10.15 -0.54
C GLU A 132 -18.28 11.42 0.15
N LYS A 133 -19.15 12.43 0.28
CA LYS A 133 -18.82 13.67 0.97
C LYS A 133 -19.32 13.59 2.41
N PHE A 134 -18.42 13.81 3.37
CA PHE A 134 -18.75 13.83 4.79
C PHE A 134 -17.98 14.96 5.49
N ASN A 135 -18.68 15.83 6.22
CA ASN A 135 -18.11 17.01 6.89
C ASN A 135 -17.18 17.85 5.98
N ASP A 136 -17.63 18.14 4.76
CA ASP A 136 -16.87 18.87 3.74
C ASP A 136 -15.56 18.22 3.26
N VAL A 137 -15.38 16.93 3.52
CA VAL A 137 -14.25 16.11 3.06
C VAL A 137 -14.75 15.04 2.10
N LEU A 138 -14.03 14.84 0.99
CA LEU A 138 -14.33 13.79 0.02
C LEU A 138 -13.58 12.50 0.37
N PHE A 139 -14.31 11.43 0.63
CA PHE A 139 -13.76 10.09 0.83
C PHE A 139 -13.85 9.32 -0.48
N ILE A 140 -12.70 8.84 -0.97
CA ILE A 140 -12.62 8.08 -2.21
C ILE A 140 -12.15 6.67 -1.91
N ARG A 141 -12.96 5.69 -2.31
CA ARG A 141 -12.63 4.25 -2.21
C ARG A 141 -12.68 3.59 -3.56
N GLN A 142 -11.80 2.63 -3.80
CA GLN A 142 -11.89 1.78 -4.98
C GLN A 142 -13.06 0.79 -4.81
N LEU A 143 -13.80 0.62 -5.89
CA LEU A 143 -14.85 -0.40 -6.00
C LEU A 143 -14.40 -1.45 -7.02
N ASP A 144 -14.75 -2.69 -6.75
CA ASP A 144 -14.53 -3.76 -7.72
C ASP A 144 -15.38 -3.53 -8.96
N THR A 145 -14.74 -3.62 -10.11
CA THR A 145 -15.38 -3.70 -11.42
C THR A 145 -16.07 -5.06 -11.58
N GLU A 146 -17.02 -5.15 -12.51
CA GLU A 146 -17.68 -6.42 -12.81
C GLU A 146 -16.68 -7.48 -13.34
N GLU A 147 -15.61 -7.05 -13.99
CA GLU A 147 -14.51 -7.92 -14.43
C GLU A 147 -13.72 -8.48 -13.25
N GLU A 148 -13.37 -7.63 -12.27
CA GLU A 148 -12.70 -8.04 -11.03
C GLU A 148 -13.58 -8.99 -10.21
N LYS A 149 -14.88 -8.72 -10.09
CA LYS A 149 -15.83 -9.61 -9.41
C LYS A 149 -15.90 -10.99 -10.08
N ARG A 150 -16.09 -11.03 -11.40
CA ARG A 150 -16.09 -12.29 -12.17
C ARG A 150 -14.75 -13.03 -12.08
N ALA A 151 -13.63 -12.30 -12.01
CA ALA A 151 -12.32 -12.91 -11.84
C ALA A 151 -12.14 -13.50 -10.43
N ALA A 152 -12.72 -12.88 -9.40
CA ALA A 152 -12.72 -13.38 -8.03
C ALA A 152 -13.56 -14.67 -7.86
N GLU A 153 -14.64 -14.81 -8.63
CA GLU A 153 -15.49 -16.00 -8.66
C GLU A 153 -14.84 -17.19 -9.38
N LYS A 154 -13.86 -16.95 -10.25
CA LYS A 154 -13.15 -18.01 -10.95
C LYS A 154 -12.15 -18.70 -10.02
N PRO A 155 -11.99 -20.04 -10.14
CA PRO A 155 -10.94 -20.74 -9.40
C PRO A 155 -9.58 -20.12 -9.73
N LYS A 156 -8.87 -19.64 -8.70
CA LYS A 156 -7.56 -19.01 -8.85
C LYS A 156 -6.61 -20.00 -9.53
N ASN A 157 -5.98 -19.57 -10.62
CA ASN A 157 -4.91 -20.34 -11.24
C ASN A 157 -3.79 -20.57 -10.19
N PRO A 158 -3.34 -21.81 -9.94
CA PRO A 158 -2.26 -22.08 -8.99
C PRO A 158 -1.00 -21.22 -9.23
N GLY A 159 -0.71 -20.86 -10.48
CA GLY A 159 0.40 -19.99 -10.84
C GLY A 159 0.27 -18.56 -10.30
N SER A 160 -0.94 -17.97 -10.26
CA SER A 160 -1.12 -16.58 -9.82
C SER A 160 -0.87 -16.42 -8.31
N THR A 161 -1.29 -17.40 -7.51
CA THR A 161 -1.01 -17.44 -6.06
C THR A 161 0.50 -17.54 -5.80
N LYS A 162 1.23 -18.28 -6.65
CA LYS A 162 2.69 -18.42 -6.53
C LYS A 162 3.43 -17.09 -6.75
N TYR A 163 3.02 -16.29 -7.73
CA TYR A 163 3.61 -14.97 -7.97
C TYR A 163 3.37 -14.00 -6.82
N ILE A 164 2.17 -14.01 -6.25
CA ILE A 164 1.84 -13.20 -5.05
C ILE A 164 2.75 -13.62 -3.89
N TYR A 165 2.85 -14.92 -3.65
CA TYR A 165 3.72 -15.46 -2.60
C TYR A 165 5.18 -15.06 -2.77
N TRP A 166 5.73 -15.16 -3.99
CA TRP A 166 7.12 -14.75 -4.27
C TRP A 166 7.38 -13.29 -3.91
N GLY A 167 6.39 -12.40 -4.11
CA GLY A 167 6.48 -11.01 -3.65
C GLY A 167 6.58 -10.88 -2.13
N HIS A 168 5.78 -11.64 -1.38
CA HIS A 168 5.87 -11.69 0.08
C HIS A 168 7.18 -12.32 0.57
N LYS A 169 7.59 -13.44 -0.02
CA LYS A 169 8.81 -14.16 0.35
C LYS A 169 10.06 -13.33 0.09
N PHE A 170 10.10 -12.61 -1.03
CA PHE A 170 11.18 -11.68 -1.34
C PHE A 170 11.31 -10.60 -0.26
N LYS A 171 10.19 -10.03 0.20
CA LYS A 171 10.21 -9.08 1.33
C LYS A 171 10.81 -9.70 2.59
N SER A 172 10.44 -10.93 2.94
CA SER A 172 11.02 -11.63 4.09
C SER A 172 12.52 -11.93 3.94
N CYS A 173 13.05 -12.06 2.72
CA CYS A 173 14.46 -12.30 2.48
C CYS A 173 15.32 -11.03 2.56
N VAL A 174 14.73 -9.88 2.19
CA VAL A 174 15.47 -8.62 2.04
C VAL A 174 15.32 -7.71 3.26
N PHE A 175 14.18 -7.79 3.94
CA PHE A 175 13.88 -6.93 5.08
C PHE A 175 14.03 -7.69 6.39
N THR A 176 14.48 -6.99 7.42
CA THR A 176 14.66 -7.56 8.76
C THR A 176 13.88 -6.80 9.81
N GLU A 177 13.33 -7.53 10.77
CA GLU A 177 12.75 -6.97 11.98
C GLU A 177 13.88 -6.42 12.85
N ASN A 178 13.70 -5.21 13.40
CA ASN A 178 14.63 -4.56 14.34
C ASN A 178 16.01 -4.16 13.79
N GLY A 179 16.18 -4.04 12.47
CA GLY A 179 17.44 -3.57 11.86
C GLY A 179 18.65 -4.49 12.08
N LYS A 180 18.44 -5.69 12.65
CA LYS A 180 19.46 -6.74 12.77
C LYS A 180 19.31 -7.65 11.57
N ALA A 181 20.27 -7.57 10.65
CA ALA A 181 20.33 -8.47 9.51
C ALA A 181 20.42 -9.92 9.99
N SER A 182 19.36 -10.70 9.81
CA SER A 182 19.39 -12.16 9.86
C SER A 182 20.20 -12.67 8.65
N LEU A 183 21.53 -12.62 8.76
CA LEU A 183 22.49 -13.18 7.80
C LEU A 183 22.31 -14.69 7.55
N LEU A 184 21.48 -15.35 8.35
CA LEU A 184 21.32 -16.80 8.40
C LEU A 184 20.60 -17.44 7.19
N GLN A 185 19.97 -16.67 6.30
CA GLN A 185 19.28 -17.25 5.13
C GLN A 185 20.07 -17.20 3.81
N ILE A 186 21.28 -16.61 3.78
CA ILE A 186 22.10 -16.51 2.55
C ILE A 186 23.23 -17.57 2.52
N LEU A 187 23.43 -18.31 3.62
CA LEU A 187 24.41 -19.41 3.69
C LEU A 187 23.73 -20.77 3.45
N ILE A 188 23.29 -21.03 2.21
CA ILE A 188 23.27 -22.38 1.60
C ILE A 188 23.53 -22.24 0.09
#